data_AF-A0A8E0S5Y9-F1
#
_entry.id   AF-A0A8E0S5Y9-F1
#
_cell.length_a   1.000
_cell.length_b   1.000
_cell.length_c   1.000
_cell.angle_alpha   90.00
_cell.angle_beta   90.00
_cell.angle_gamma   90.00
#
_symmetry.space_group_name_H-M   'P 1'
#
loop_
_entity.id
_entity.type
_entity.pdbx_description
1 polymer ?
#
loop_
_entity_poly.entity_id
_entity_poly.type
_entity_poly.pdbx_seq_one_letter_code
_entity_poly.pdbx_strand_id
1 'polypeptide(L)'
;MPLEKRICNPQDVRTWTLSKAYHDVMSVIQMVSKYITSKPITSDIPSSTAVSCICELLNHLNKKIDSFPAEEQPQRFGNRSYRLWSQWMSENSKELCRTMLFEKCGVTTSVIENVPFEEVLDEVAGYFSESFGNSTRIDYGTGHELAFIAFLACLFKCGVLHAPNPSDSTVPNDYIGIGLVIAPQYLDLVRRLQIYYRMEPAGSHGVWCLDDFQFVPFIWGSSQLIGHSQYGPSSIPERQTAAEEKDRYLLFSCIDYIYQVLGKFPVVQHFLFGQLLTMDRASGPGLSFGGPPRAAGNVGHMPPPSVIPSRSIPTDSSRHTVSNVSATSIGHENQSMSSESAS
;
A
#
# COMPACT_ATOMS: atom_id res chain seq x y z
N MET A 1 19.98 15.12 7.69
CA MET A 1 18.78 15.95 8.02
C MET A 1 17.52 15.14 7.76
N PRO A 2 16.44 15.27 8.56
CA PRO A 2 15.19 14.55 8.30
C PRO A 2 14.50 15.04 7.02
N LEU A 3 13.66 14.20 6.42
CA LEU A 3 12.83 14.58 5.28
C LEU A 3 11.86 15.70 5.69
N GLU A 4 11.79 16.76 4.89
CA GLU A 4 10.96 17.94 5.17
C GLU A 4 9.94 18.16 4.06
N LYS A 5 8.70 18.46 4.45
CA LYS A 5 7.67 18.87 3.50
C LYS A 5 7.94 20.28 3.01
N ARG A 6 8.17 20.45 1.70
CA ARG A 6 8.45 21.75 1.05
C ARG A 6 7.39 22.21 0.04
N ILE A 7 6.40 21.37 -0.27
CA ILE A 7 5.27 21.72 -1.13
C ILE A 7 4.06 21.96 -0.24
N CYS A 8 3.68 23.22 -0.08
CA CYS A 8 2.63 23.67 0.84
C CYS A 8 1.46 24.34 0.11
N ASN A 9 1.69 24.86 -1.09
CA ASN A 9 0.67 25.52 -1.89
C ASN A 9 0.80 25.17 -3.40
N PRO A 10 -0.20 25.48 -4.24
CA PRO A 10 -0.17 25.17 -5.67
C PRO A 10 0.97 25.83 -6.46
N GLN A 11 1.49 26.98 -6.02
CA GLN A 11 2.60 27.67 -6.68
C GLN A 11 3.92 26.91 -6.51
N ASP A 12 4.12 26.25 -5.37
CA ASP A 12 5.30 25.41 -5.09
C ASP A 12 5.41 24.24 -6.09
N VAL A 13 4.29 23.81 -6.70
CA VAL A 13 4.28 22.75 -7.71
C VAL A 13 5.15 23.13 -8.92
N ARG A 14 5.18 24.41 -9.30
CA ARG A 14 6.08 24.86 -10.38
C ARG A 14 7.54 24.66 -10.00
N THR A 15 7.91 25.05 -8.78
CA THR A 15 9.26 24.85 -8.24
C THR A 15 9.62 23.36 -8.18
N TRP A 16 8.66 22.52 -7.76
CA TRP A 16 8.82 21.06 -7.76
C TRP A 16 9.13 20.53 -9.16
N THR A 17 8.36 20.91 -10.20
CA THR A 17 8.56 20.40 -11.58
C THR A 17 9.90 20.79 -12.20
N LEU A 18 10.58 21.81 -11.67
CA LEU A 18 11.90 22.26 -12.11
C LEU A 18 13.03 21.73 -11.23
N SER A 19 12.71 20.97 -10.18
CA SER A 19 13.69 20.48 -9.21
C SER A 19 14.46 19.27 -9.73
N LYS A 20 15.69 19.10 -9.23
CA LYS A 20 16.49 17.90 -9.50
C LYS A 20 15.77 16.62 -9.04
N ALA A 21 15.09 16.67 -7.90
CA ALA A 21 14.33 15.53 -7.37
C ALA A 21 13.21 15.08 -8.32
N TYR A 22 12.46 16.03 -8.91
CA TYR A 22 11.46 15.70 -9.92
C TYR A 22 12.09 15.01 -11.14
N HIS A 23 13.21 15.54 -11.64
CA HIS A 23 13.92 14.92 -12.77
C HIS A 23 14.46 13.53 -12.44
N ASP A 24 15.04 13.34 -11.25
CA ASP A 24 15.56 12.04 -10.79
C ASP A 24 14.43 10.98 -10.74
N VAL A 25 13.28 11.34 -10.15
CA VAL A 25 12.10 10.45 -10.05
C VAL A 25 11.47 10.16 -11.41
N MET A 26 11.25 11.19 -12.23
CA MET A 26 10.68 11.00 -13.57
C MET A 26 11.61 10.19 -14.48
N SER A 27 12.92 10.35 -14.33
CA SER A 27 13.92 9.56 -15.05
C SER A 27 13.73 8.07 -14.77
N VAL A 28 13.53 7.65 -13.51
CA VAL A 28 13.26 6.24 -13.18
C VAL A 28 12.00 5.75 -13.90
N ILE A 29 10.89 6.48 -13.83
CA ILE A 29 9.62 6.08 -14.46
C ILE A 29 9.80 5.91 -15.97
N GLN A 30 10.44 6.89 -16.62
CA GLN A 30 10.65 6.91 -18.07
C GLN A 30 11.63 5.82 -18.53
N MET A 31 12.72 5.62 -17.79
CA MET A 31 13.75 4.65 -18.15
C MET A 31 13.26 3.21 -17.96
N VAL A 32 12.54 2.92 -16.87
CA VAL A 32 11.86 1.63 -16.70
C VAL A 32 10.89 1.41 -17.86
N SER A 33 10.01 2.37 -18.14
CA SER A 33 9.06 2.30 -19.26
C SER A 33 9.74 1.98 -20.59
N LYS A 34 10.83 2.68 -20.91
CA LYS A 34 11.62 2.46 -22.14
C LYS A 34 12.22 1.06 -22.21
N TYR A 35 12.78 0.55 -21.11
CA TYR A 35 13.49 -0.73 -21.14
C TYR A 35 12.57 -1.95 -21.09
N ILE A 36 11.37 -1.82 -20.53
CA ILE A 36 10.37 -2.91 -20.52
C ILE A 36 9.45 -2.91 -21.75
N THR A 37 9.60 -1.95 -22.68
CA THR A 37 8.80 -1.91 -23.91
C THR A 37 8.80 -3.26 -24.61
N SER A 38 7.60 -3.75 -24.92
CA SER A 38 7.35 -5.03 -25.59
C SER A 38 7.84 -6.27 -24.82
N LYS A 39 8.05 -6.19 -23.49
CA LYS A 39 8.53 -7.33 -22.68
C LYS A 39 7.49 -7.75 -21.64
N PRO A 40 7.02 -9.03 -21.65
CA PRO A 40 6.21 -9.56 -20.58
C PRO A 40 7.07 -9.87 -19.34
N ILE A 41 6.41 -10.03 -18.20
CA ILE A 41 6.99 -10.64 -17.01
C ILE A 41 7.15 -12.14 -17.29
N THR A 42 8.32 -12.68 -16.97
CA THR A 42 8.65 -14.11 -17.06
C THR A 42 9.40 -14.55 -15.80
N SER A 43 9.48 -15.86 -15.55
CA SER A 43 10.12 -16.41 -14.34
C SER A 43 11.65 -16.34 -14.34
N ASP A 44 12.27 -16.07 -15.49
CA ASP A 44 13.70 -16.22 -15.76
C ASP A 44 14.41 -14.90 -16.09
N ILE A 45 13.85 -13.76 -15.66
CA ILE A 45 14.43 -12.44 -15.91
C ILE A 45 15.77 -12.30 -15.16
N PRO A 46 16.89 -12.07 -15.89
CA PRO A 46 18.18 -11.81 -15.25
C PRO A 46 18.08 -10.61 -14.31
N SER A 47 18.51 -10.81 -13.07
CA SER A 47 18.37 -9.83 -11.99
C SER A 47 19.71 -9.62 -11.31
N SER A 48 20.02 -8.38 -10.96
CA SER A 48 21.21 -8.07 -10.15
C SER A 48 21.03 -8.50 -8.70
N THR A 49 22.12 -8.48 -7.94
CA THR A 49 22.10 -8.64 -6.48
C THR A 49 21.17 -7.62 -5.83
N ALA A 50 21.21 -6.36 -6.27
CA ALA A 50 20.39 -5.30 -5.72
C ALA A 50 18.88 -5.55 -5.93
N VAL A 51 18.49 -5.96 -7.14
CA VAL A 51 17.09 -6.34 -7.44
C VAL A 51 16.64 -7.49 -6.53
N SER A 52 17.49 -8.51 -6.36
CA SER A 52 17.20 -9.66 -5.50
C SER A 52 17.05 -9.24 -4.03
N CYS A 53 17.95 -8.39 -3.52
CA CYS A 53 17.88 -7.86 -2.15
C CYS A 53 16.60 -7.05 -1.90
N ILE A 54 16.17 -6.21 -2.85
CA ILE A 54 14.91 -5.46 -2.74
C ILE A 54 13.72 -6.41 -2.71
N CYS A 55 13.72 -7.45 -3.55
CA CYS A 55 12.69 -8.49 -3.55
C CYS A 55 12.64 -9.25 -2.21
N GLU A 56 13.79 -9.65 -1.66
CA GLU A 56 13.87 -10.27 -0.33
C GLU A 56 13.31 -9.35 0.76
N LEU A 57 13.64 -8.06 0.70
CA LEU A 57 13.13 -7.05 1.62
C LEU A 57 11.60 -6.92 1.53
N LEU A 58 11.03 -6.77 0.33
CA LEU A 58 9.58 -6.71 0.12
C LEU A 58 8.88 -7.99 0.60
N ASN A 59 9.45 -9.16 0.33
CA ASN A 59 8.91 -10.43 0.82
C ASN A 59 8.99 -10.55 2.34
N HIS A 60 10.05 -10.03 2.96
CA HIS A 60 10.15 -9.96 4.42
C HIS A 60 9.03 -9.09 5.00
N LEU A 61 8.78 -7.91 4.44
CA LEU A 61 7.67 -7.04 4.83
C LEU A 61 6.30 -7.71 4.65
N ASN A 62 6.12 -8.42 3.53
CA ASN A 62 4.88 -9.12 3.22
C ASN A 62 4.60 -10.21 4.26
N LYS A 63 5.59 -11.06 4.58
CA LYS A 63 5.47 -12.06 5.66
C LYS A 63 5.26 -11.43 7.02
N LYS A 64 5.82 -10.24 7.26
CA LYS A 64 5.68 -9.56 8.55
C LYS A 64 4.23 -9.14 8.83
N ILE A 65 3.39 -8.96 7.82
CA ILE A 65 1.95 -8.71 7.97
C ILE A 65 1.29 -9.80 8.84
N ASP A 66 1.72 -11.05 8.72
CA ASP A 66 1.18 -12.17 9.50
C ASP A 66 1.40 -12.03 11.02
N SER A 67 2.36 -11.22 11.44
CA SER A 67 2.62 -10.92 12.87
C SER A 67 1.65 -9.89 13.45
N PHE A 68 0.84 -9.23 12.62
CA PHE A 68 -0.08 -8.15 13.02
C PHE A 68 -1.49 -8.46 12.50
N PRO A 69 -2.17 -9.46 13.08
CA PRO A 69 -3.47 -9.89 12.57
C PRO A 69 -4.50 -8.76 12.61
N ALA A 70 -5.32 -8.68 11.56
CA ALA A 70 -6.39 -7.71 11.47
C ALA A 70 -7.45 -7.96 12.56
N GLU A 71 -7.75 -6.93 13.35
CA GLU A 71 -8.76 -7.04 14.42
C GLU A 71 -10.19 -7.04 13.86
N GLU A 72 -11.10 -7.77 14.52
CA GLU A 72 -12.53 -7.58 14.29
C GLU A 72 -12.95 -6.24 14.87
N GLN A 73 -13.41 -5.33 14.01
CA GLN A 73 -13.84 -4.00 14.40
C GLN A 73 -15.19 -3.66 13.74
N PRO A 74 -16.05 -2.89 14.45
CA PRO A 74 -17.33 -2.45 13.89
C PRO A 74 -17.16 -1.50 12.70
N GLN A 75 -16.01 -0.81 12.62
CA GLN A 75 -15.72 0.11 11.52
C GLN A 75 -15.26 -0.65 10.27
N ARG A 76 -15.93 -0.36 9.15
CA ARG A 76 -15.76 -1.09 7.90
C ARG A 76 -14.40 -0.88 7.22
N PHE A 77 -13.85 0.34 7.33
CA PHE A 77 -12.58 0.74 6.73
C PHE A 77 -11.54 1.06 7.80
N GLY A 78 -10.26 0.96 7.42
CA GLY A 78 -9.13 1.32 8.26
C GLY A 78 -8.98 0.42 9.49
N ASN A 79 -8.35 -0.75 9.33
CA ASN A 79 -8.05 -1.64 10.44
C ASN A 79 -6.91 -1.10 11.29
N ARG A 80 -7.14 -0.94 12.61
CA ARG A 80 -6.14 -0.35 13.53
C ARG A 80 -4.85 -1.16 13.63
N SER A 81 -4.84 -2.46 13.37
CA SER A 81 -3.64 -3.29 13.34
C SER A 81 -2.60 -2.80 12.31
N TYR A 82 -3.03 -2.08 11.27
CA TYR A 82 -2.11 -1.42 10.34
C TYR A 82 -1.16 -0.46 11.06
N ARG A 83 -1.62 0.22 12.11
CA ARG A 83 -0.79 1.17 12.86
C ARG A 83 0.37 0.48 13.56
N LEU A 84 0.14 -0.74 14.06
CA LEU A 84 1.18 -1.56 14.69
C LEU A 84 2.22 -2.01 13.65
N TRP A 85 1.76 -2.48 12.49
CA TRP A 85 2.66 -2.84 11.39
C TRP A 85 3.46 -1.64 10.88
N SER A 86 2.79 -0.48 10.71
CA SER A 86 3.41 0.77 10.25
C SER A 86 4.40 1.33 11.27
N GLN A 87 4.10 1.25 12.57
CA GLN A 87 5.03 1.61 13.63
C GLN A 87 6.29 0.72 13.57
N TRP A 88 6.11 -0.61 13.52
CA TRP A 88 7.24 -1.53 13.38
C TRP A 88 8.06 -1.21 12.13
N MET A 89 7.41 -0.93 11.00
CA MET A 89 8.07 -0.57 9.75
C MET A 89 8.91 0.71 9.92
N SER A 90 8.37 1.75 10.56
CA SER A 90 9.09 3.00 10.82
C SER A 90 10.30 2.82 11.76
N GLU A 91 10.21 1.94 12.75
CA GLU A 91 11.28 1.69 13.72
C GLU A 91 12.41 0.82 13.13
N ASN A 92 12.10 -0.03 12.16
CA ASN A 92 13.04 -1.02 11.61
C ASN A 92 13.55 -0.66 10.20
N SER A 93 12.96 0.34 9.53
CA SER A 93 13.27 0.68 8.13
C SER A 93 14.76 0.94 7.89
N LYS A 94 15.41 1.72 8.77
CA LYS A 94 16.84 2.05 8.65
C LYS A 94 17.71 0.81 8.71
N GLU A 95 17.47 -0.05 9.70
CA GLU A 95 18.27 -1.26 9.91
C GLU A 95 18.01 -2.31 8.81
N LEU A 96 16.77 -2.42 8.34
CA LEU A 96 16.41 -3.27 7.20
C LEU A 96 17.13 -2.81 5.92
N CYS A 97 17.10 -1.51 5.62
CA CYS A 97 17.85 -0.96 4.49
C CYS A 97 19.36 -1.21 4.62
N ARG A 98 19.93 -1.06 5.82
CA ARG A 98 21.35 -1.34 6.07
C ARG A 98 21.70 -2.80 5.76
N THR A 99 21.07 -3.71 6.48
CA THR A 99 21.47 -5.13 6.54
C THR A 99 21.01 -5.95 5.35
N MET A 100 19.80 -5.70 4.84
CA MET A 100 19.23 -6.48 3.74
C MET A 100 19.56 -5.91 2.37
N LEU A 101 20.05 -4.68 2.28
CA LEU A 101 20.29 -4.01 1.00
C LEU A 101 21.71 -3.45 0.88
N PHE A 102 22.07 -2.43 1.66
CA PHE A 102 23.35 -1.73 1.49
C PHE A 102 24.57 -2.61 1.75
N GLU A 103 24.61 -3.33 2.86
CA GLU A 103 25.72 -4.23 3.21
C GLU A 103 25.86 -5.39 2.21
N LYS A 104 24.73 -5.98 1.80
CA LYS A 104 24.71 -7.06 0.80
C LYS A 104 25.18 -6.59 -0.59
N CYS A 105 24.92 -5.34 -0.93
CA CYS A 105 25.38 -4.72 -2.17
C CYS A 105 26.78 -4.11 -2.06
N GLY A 106 27.46 -4.23 -0.92
CA GLY A 106 28.81 -3.71 -0.71
C GLY A 106 28.91 -2.19 -0.62
N VAL A 107 27.80 -1.49 -0.34
CA VAL A 107 27.76 -0.03 -0.20
C VAL A 107 27.72 0.32 1.28
N THR A 108 28.89 0.64 1.85
CA THR A 108 29.03 0.94 3.29
C THR A 108 29.60 2.33 3.58
N THR A 109 29.82 3.13 2.54
CA THR A 109 30.39 4.49 2.65
C THR A 109 29.47 5.50 2.00
N SER A 110 29.57 6.76 2.43
CA SER A 110 28.77 7.83 1.82
C SER A 110 29.19 8.07 0.38
N VAL A 111 28.18 8.26 -0.47
CA VAL A 111 28.36 8.66 -1.88
C VAL A 111 28.28 10.18 -2.07
N ILE A 112 27.85 10.92 -1.05
CA ILE A 112 27.70 12.38 -1.09
C ILE A 112 28.85 13.01 -0.32
N GLU A 113 29.54 13.94 -0.98
CA GLU A 113 30.64 14.69 -0.37
C GLU A 113 30.16 15.45 0.88
N ASN A 114 30.92 15.36 1.97
CA ASN A 114 30.65 16.02 3.25
C ASN A 114 29.32 15.61 3.95
N VAL A 115 28.71 14.49 3.55
CA VAL A 115 27.53 13.94 4.23
C VAL A 115 27.89 12.57 4.81
N PRO A 116 27.66 12.30 6.10
CA PRO A 116 27.87 10.97 6.69
C PRO A 116 26.96 9.91 6.06
N PHE A 117 27.44 8.67 5.93
CA PHE A 117 26.65 7.56 5.38
C PHE A 117 25.34 7.34 6.14
N GLU A 118 25.37 7.52 7.46
CA GLU A 118 24.19 7.41 8.32
C GLU A 118 23.07 8.37 7.95
N GLU A 119 23.39 9.58 7.49
CA GLU A 119 22.38 10.57 7.06
C GLU A 119 21.79 10.19 5.70
N VAL A 120 22.59 9.63 4.79
CA VAL A 120 22.10 9.10 3.51
C VAL A 120 21.15 7.93 3.77
N LEU A 121 21.51 7.05 4.70
CA LEU A 121 20.68 5.91 5.07
C LEU A 121 19.38 6.35 5.75
N ASP A 122 19.40 7.39 6.58
CA ASP A 122 18.19 8.00 7.16
C ASP A 122 17.24 8.53 6.06
N GLU A 123 17.78 9.21 5.05
CA GLU A 123 16.98 9.73 3.92
C GLU A 123 16.33 8.59 3.12
N VAL A 124 17.11 7.56 2.77
CA VAL A 124 16.63 6.40 2.02
C VAL A 124 15.56 5.64 2.80
N ALA A 125 15.80 5.40 4.10
CA ALA A 125 14.85 4.73 4.98
C ALA A 125 13.56 5.55 5.17
N GLY A 126 13.66 6.89 5.15
CA GLY A 126 12.52 7.79 5.17
C GLY A 126 11.59 7.58 3.97
N TYR A 127 12.11 7.63 2.73
CA TYR A 127 11.31 7.37 1.53
C TYR A 127 10.73 5.95 1.53
N PHE A 128 11.52 4.97 1.98
CA PHE A 128 11.05 3.59 2.08
C PHE A 128 9.89 3.44 3.08
N SER A 129 9.96 4.09 4.24
CA SER A 129 8.89 4.03 5.25
C SER A 129 7.60 4.69 4.76
N GLU A 130 7.70 5.78 4.00
CA GLU A 130 6.56 6.49 3.42
C GLU A 130 5.93 5.77 2.21
N SER A 131 6.52 4.66 1.74
CA SER A 131 6.10 3.94 0.53
C SER A 131 4.83 3.09 0.68
N PHE A 132 4.33 2.90 1.91
CA PHE A 132 3.35 1.84 2.23
C PHE A 132 2.02 2.33 2.82
N GLY A 133 1.79 3.64 2.87
CA GLY A 133 0.53 4.24 3.34
C GLY A 133 0.70 5.08 4.61
N ASN A 134 -0.37 5.75 5.05
CA ASN A 134 -0.35 6.61 6.23
C ASN A 134 -0.94 5.93 7.47
N SER A 135 -0.17 5.84 8.57
CA SER A 135 -0.61 5.18 9.82
C SER A 135 -1.85 5.84 10.45
N THR A 136 -1.92 7.17 10.45
CA THR A 136 -3.00 7.91 11.11
C THR A 136 -4.32 7.74 10.36
N ARG A 137 -4.30 7.98 9.04
CA ARG A 137 -5.47 7.90 8.17
C ARG A 137 -5.81 6.48 7.74
N ILE A 138 -4.86 5.54 7.84
CA ILE A 138 -4.98 4.15 7.37
C ILE A 138 -5.39 4.14 5.89
N ASP A 139 -4.70 4.96 5.11
CA ASP A 139 -4.91 5.12 3.68
C ASP A 139 -3.63 4.84 2.89
N TYR A 140 -3.80 4.52 1.61
CA TYR A 140 -2.72 4.36 0.64
C TYR A 140 -3.15 5.00 -0.67
N GLY A 141 -2.21 5.51 -1.46
CA GLY A 141 -2.49 6.07 -2.79
C GLY A 141 -1.22 6.41 -3.54
N THR A 142 -1.38 7.13 -4.65
CA THR A 142 -0.30 7.41 -5.62
C THR A 142 0.86 8.21 -5.05
N GLY A 143 0.66 8.98 -3.97
CA GLY A 143 1.75 9.66 -3.26
C GLY A 143 2.71 8.68 -2.56
N HIS A 144 2.19 7.58 -2.02
CA HIS A 144 2.98 6.52 -1.39
C HIS A 144 3.70 5.68 -2.45
N GLU A 145 3.02 5.39 -3.57
CA GLU A 145 3.65 4.80 -4.75
C GLU A 145 4.82 5.66 -5.24
N LEU A 146 4.64 6.98 -5.32
CA LEU A 146 5.71 7.91 -5.71
C LEU A 146 6.87 7.92 -4.72
N ALA A 147 6.61 7.78 -3.42
CA ALA A 147 7.67 7.63 -2.41
C ALA A 147 8.51 6.36 -2.63
N PHE A 148 7.88 5.26 -3.08
CA PHE A 148 8.62 4.05 -3.47
C PHE A 148 9.51 4.28 -4.70
N ILE A 149 9.02 5.04 -5.70
CA ILE A 149 9.85 5.43 -6.85
C ILE A 149 11.01 6.35 -6.42
N ALA A 150 10.78 7.26 -5.47
CA ALA A 150 11.83 8.11 -4.91
C ALA A 150 12.88 7.28 -4.15
N PHE A 151 12.46 6.26 -3.39
CA PHE A 151 13.36 5.27 -2.78
C PHE A 151 14.25 4.60 -3.84
N LEU A 152 13.67 4.09 -4.93
CA LEU A 152 14.45 3.48 -6.03
C LEU A 152 15.40 4.48 -6.69
N ALA A 153 14.98 5.74 -6.87
CA ALA A 153 15.85 6.80 -7.40
C ALA A 153 17.04 7.07 -6.48
N CYS A 154 16.85 7.08 -5.16
CA CYS A 154 17.94 7.20 -4.20
C CYS A 154 18.90 6.01 -4.28
N LEU A 155 18.42 4.79 -4.52
CA LEU A 155 19.29 3.62 -4.68
C LEU A 155 20.20 3.71 -5.93
N PHE A 156 19.72 4.30 -7.03
CA PHE A 156 20.60 4.62 -8.17
C PHE A 156 21.66 5.64 -7.78
N LYS A 157 21.29 6.69 -7.03
CA LYS A 157 22.22 7.73 -6.60
C LYS A 157 23.26 7.20 -5.60
N CYS A 158 22.90 6.19 -4.82
CA CYS A 158 23.79 5.49 -3.89
C CYS A 158 24.67 4.43 -4.54
N GLY A 159 24.53 4.17 -5.85
CA GLY A 159 25.26 3.09 -6.51
C GLY A 159 24.85 1.69 -6.04
N VAL A 160 23.64 1.54 -5.49
CA VAL A 160 23.07 0.23 -5.19
C VAL A 160 22.44 -0.36 -6.45
N LEU A 161 21.64 0.45 -7.16
CA LEU A 161 21.11 0.14 -8.49
C LEU A 161 21.96 0.83 -9.56
N HIS A 162 22.08 0.19 -10.72
CA HIS A 162 22.97 0.64 -11.78
C HIS A 162 22.23 0.78 -13.11
N ALA A 163 22.48 1.90 -13.79
CA ALA A 163 22.06 2.05 -15.17
C ALA A 163 22.76 1.00 -16.06
N PRO A 164 22.13 0.55 -17.16
CA PRO A 164 22.73 -0.45 -18.03
C PRO A 164 24.07 0.05 -18.57
N ASN A 165 25.08 -0.80 -18.48
CA ASN A 165 26.39 -0.52 -19.04
C ASN A 165 26.41 -0.94 -20.52
N PRO A 166 26.54 -0.01 -21.49
CA PRO A 166 26.57 -0.37 -22.90
C PRO A 166 27.79 -1.22 -23.29
N SER A 167 28.86 -1.19 -22.47
CA SER A 167 30.10 -1.93 -22.73
C SER A 167 30.11 -3.34 -22.12
N ASP A 168 29.16 -3.66 -21.24
CA ASP A 168 29.09 -4.96 -20.58
C ASP A 168 27.62 -5.44 -20.50
N SER A 169 27.22 -6.23 -21.50
CA SER A 169 25.88 -6.83 -21.57
C SER A 169 25.69 -8.02 -20.63
N THR A 170 26.72 -8.44 -19.89
CA THR A 170 26.61 -9.53 -18.92
C THR A 170 25.98 -9.06 -17.60
N VAL A 171 26.06 -7.76 -17.30
CA VAL A 171 25.43 -7.17 -16.11
C VAL A 171 23.93 -6.98 -16.38
N PRO A 172 23.04 -7.51 -15.51
CA PRO A 172 21.60 -7.30 -15.62
C PRO A 172 21.23 -5.81 -15.62
N ASN A 173 20.23 -5.45 -16.43
CA ASN A 173 19.70 -4.08 -16.47
C ASN A 173 18.69 -3.87 -15.34
N ASP A 174 19.07 -3.10 -14.32
CA ASP A 174 18.22 -2.86 -13.16
C ASP A 174 16.91 -2.13 -13.49
N TYR A 175 16.82 -1.36 -14.59
CA TYR A 175 15.53 -0.81 -15.02
C TYR A 175 14.54 -1.90 -15.45
N ILE A 176 15.03 -2.99 -16.05
CA ILE A 176 14.19 -4.16 -16.37
C ILE A 176 13.80 -4.88 -15.08
N GLY A 177 14.76 -5.07 -14.17
CA GLY A 177 14.52 -5.68 -12.85
C GLY A 177 13.46 -4.90 -12.04
N ILE A 178 13.50 -3.58 -12.07
CA ILE A 178 12.48 -2.74 -11.42
C ILE A 178 11.09 -3.01 -12.00
N GLY A 179 10.94 -2.89 -13.32
CA GLY A 179 9.63 -2.99 -13.96
C GLY A 179 9.04 -4.41 -13.94
N LEU A 180 9.87 -5.44 -14.11
CA LEU A 180 9.38 -6.80 -14.32
C LEU A 180 9.56 -7.73 -13.12
N VAL A 181 10.34 -7.36 -12.10
CA VAL A 181 10.61 -8.21 -10.92
C VAL A 181 10.20 -7.51 -9.62
N ILE A 182 10.65 -6.27 -9.40
CA ILE A 182 10.34 -5.52 -8.17
C ILE A 182 8.88 -5.03 -8.19
N ALA A 183 8.40 -4.47 -9.30
CA ALA A 183 7.07 -3.88 -9.36
C ALA A 183 5.94 -4.89 -9.07
N PRO A 184 5.94 -6.13 -9.61
CA PRO A 184 4.96 -7.15 -9.22
C PRO A 184 4.98 -7.46 -7.72
N GLN A 185 6.17 -7.62 -7.12
CA GLN A 185 6.30 -7.92 -5.69
C GLN A 185 5.88 -6.75 -4.79
N TYR A 186 6.17 -5.52 -5.21
CA TYR A 186 5.67 -4.32 -4.54
C TYR A 186 4.15 -4.28 -4.59
N LEU A 187 3.56 -4.53 -5.74
CA LEU A 187 2.10 -4.58 -5.92
C LEU A 187 1.45 -5.66 -5.05
N ASP A 188 2.03 -6.85 -4.97
CA ASP A 188 1.54 -7.92 -4.10
C ASP A 188 1.54 -7.50 -2.63
N LEU A 189 2.61 -6.85 -2.17
CA LEU A 189 2.70 -6.32 -0.80
C LEU A 189 1.63 -5.26 -0.54
N VAL A 190 1.55 -4.21 -1.36
CA VAL A 190 0.60 -3.10 -1.10
C VAL A 190 -0.85 -3.53 -1.30
N ARG A 191 -1.16 -4.41 -2.26
CA ARG A 191 -2.51 -4.98 -2.41
C ARG A 191 -2.89 -5.84 -1.20
N ARG A 192 -1.93 -6.59 -0.65
CA ARG A 192 -2.15 -7.33 0.60
C ARG A 192 -2.44 -6.38 1.75
N LEU A 193 -1.66 -5.31 1.94
CA LEU A 193 -1.94 -4.29 2.96
C LEU A 193 -3.33 -3.67 2.78
N GLN A 194 -3.67 -3.24 1.57
CA GLN A 194 -4.94 -2.63 1.20
C GLN A 194 -6.13 -3.54 1.55
N ILE A 195 -6.09 -4.81 1.14
CA ILE A 195 -7.18 -5.77 1.40
C ILE A 195 -7.21 -6.18 2.88
N TYR A 196 -6.07 -6.56 3.44
CA TYR A 196 -5.98 -7.17 4.77
C TYR A 196 -6.35 -6.17 5.86
N TYR A 197 -5.86 -4.94 5.76
CA TYR A 197 -6.19 -3.86 6.68
C TYR A 197 -7.31 -2.94 6.22
N ARG A 198 -7.95 -3.23 5.08
CA ARG A 198 -9.09 -2.46 4.53
C ARG A 198 -8.76 -0.97 4.43
N MET A 199 -7.57 -0.67 3.89
CA MET A 199 -7.06 0.71 3.79
C MET A 199 -7.93 1.53 2.85
N GLU A 200 -8.07 2.82 3.15
CA GLU A 200 -8.82 3.74 2.30
C GLU A 200 -7.96 4.26 1.13
N PRO A 201 -8.57 4.59 -0.02
CA PRO A 201 -7.89 5.33 -1.08
C PRO A 201 -7.48 6.72 -0.61
N ALA A 202 -6.20 7.05 -0.74
CA ALA A 202 -5.67 8.36 -0.39
C ALA A 202 -5.84 9.34 -1.56
N GLY A 203 -6.64 10.38 -1.34
CA GLY A 203 -6.99 11.37 -2.35
C GLY A 203 -8.29 11.00 -3.09
N SER A 204 -9.19 11.97 -3.23
CA SER A 204 -10.48 11.78 -3.90
C SER A 204 -10.42 12.36 -5.31
N HIS A 205 -10.27 11.53 -6.36
CA HIS A 205 -10.53 11.97 -7.74
C HIS A 205 -11.88 11.49 -8.31
N GLY A 206 -12.72 10.85 -7.48
CA GLY A 206 -14.09 10.47 -7.82
C GLY A 206 -14.14 9.44 -8.96
N VAL A 207 -15.16 9.51 -9.81
CA VAL A 207 -15.39 8.54 -10.91
C VAL A 207 -14.39 8.69 -12.07
N TRP A 208 -13.50 9.68 -12.03
CA TRP A 208 -12.53 9.97 -13.09
C TRP A 208 -11.11 9.48 -12.76
N CYS A 209 -10.93 8.73 -11.67
CA CYS A 209 -9.68 8.03 -11.38
C CYS A 209 -9.44 6.89 -12.38
N LEU A 210 -8.19 6.65 -12.72
CA LEU A 210 -7.78 5.42 -13.42
C LEU A 210 -7.88 4.20 -12.49
N ASP A 211 -7.47 4.37 -11.24
CA ASP A 211 -7.50 3.38 -10.16
C ASP A 211 -7.51 4.10 -8.81
N ASP A 212 -7.96 3.42 -7.76
CA ASP A 212 -8.06 3.98 -6.41
C ASP A 212 -6.69 4.16 -5.73
N PHE A 213 -5.68 3.36 -6.12
CA PHE A 213 -4.44 3.25 -5.35
C PHE A 213 -3.17 3.51 -6.18
N GLN A 214 -3.11 3.03 -7.43
CA GLN A 214 -1.89 2.96 -8.23
C GLN A 214 -1.98 3.79 -9.51
N PHE A 215 -0.83 4.20 -10.05
CA PHE A 215 -0.77 4.89 -11.33
C PHE A 215 0.39 4.40 -12.19
N VAL A 216 1.59 4.28 -11.62
CA VAL A 216 2.82 3.91 -12.34
C VAL A 216 2.75 2.54 -13.05
N PRO A 217 2.15 1.47 -12.47
CA PRO A 217 1.96 0.19 -13.15
C PRO A 217 1.16 0.29 -14.46
N PHE A 218 0.26 1.26 -14.59
CA PHE A 218 -0.46 1.47 -15.86
C PHE A 218 0.45 2.09 -16.92
N ILE A 219 1.34 3.01 -16.54
CA ILE A 219 2.37 3.56 -17.44
C ILE A 219 3.30 2.44 -17.91
N TRP A 220 3.83 1.66 -16.97
CA TRP A 220 4.75 0.58 -17.29
C TRP A 220 4.08 -0.56 -18.06
N GLY A 221 2.89 -0.98 -17.62
CA GLY A 221 2.13 -2.04 -18.25
C GLY A 221 1.65 -1.68 -19.66
N SER A 222 1.29 -0.43 -19.93
CA SER A 222 1.00 0.01 -21.30
C SER A 222 2.25 -0.01 -22.19
N SER A 223 3.44 0.30 -21.65
CA SER A 223 4.70 0.15 -22.40
C SER A 223 5.01 -1.30 -22.76
N GLN A 224 4.74 -2.25 -21.84
CA GLN A 224 4.90 -3.68 -22.12
C GLN A 224 4.08 -4.16 -23.33
N LEU A 225 2.95 -3.49 -23.61
CA LEU A 225 2.03 -3.83 -24.70
C LEU A 225 2.35 -3.14 -26.04
N ILE A 226 3.30 -2.20 -26.07
CA ILE A 226 3.71 -1.54 -27.33
C ILE A 226 4.22 -2.60 -28.32
N GLY A 227 3.77 -2.51 -29.58
CA GLY A 227 4.19 -3.43 -30.64
C GLY A 227 3.50 -4.81 -30.63
N HIS A 228 2.55 -5.03 -29.73
CA HIS A 228 1.78 -6.27 -29.68
C HIS A 228 0.59 -6.22 -30.66
N SER A 229 0.37 -7.29 -31.43
CA SER A 229 -0.78 -7.38 -32.36
C SER A 229 -2.03 -7.99 -31.73
N GLN A 230 -1.88 -8.77 -30.65
CA GLN A 230 -2.98 -9.48 -29.98
C GLN A 230 -3.86 -8.55 -29.13
N TYR A 231 -3.29 -7.47 -28.59
CA TYR A 231 -3.94 -6.61 -27.61
C TYR A 231 -4.02 -5.19 -28.13
N GLY A 232 -5.24 -4.63 -28.12
CA GLY A 232 -5.50 -3.25 -28.46
C GLY A 232 -6.22 -2.54 -27.31
N PRO A 233 -6.48 -1.23 -27.40
CA PRO A 233 -7.21 -0.52 -26.35
C PRO A 233 -8.57 -1.14 -26.01
N SER A 234 -9.22 -1.81 -26.98
CA SER A 234 -10.49 -2.51 -26.78
C SER A 234 -10.40 -3.76 -25.89
N SER A 235 -9.22 -4.40 -25.80
CA SER A 235 -9.04 -5.60 -24.96
C SER A 235 -8.72 -5.28 -23.50
N ILE A 236 -8.35 -4.02 -23.19
CA ILE A 236 -8.04 -3.57 -21.83
C ILE A 236 -9.19 -3.82 -20.84
N PRO A 237 -10.46 -3.45 -21.14
CA PRO A 237 -11.56 -3.69 -20.21
C PRO A 237 -12.01 -5.16 -20.17
N GLU A 238 -11.49 -6.08 -20.98
CA GLU A 238 -11.97 -7.45 -21.01
C GLU A 238 -11.51 -8.23 -19.76
N ARG A 239 -12.46 -8.64 -18.91
CA ARG A 239 -12.17 -9.36 -17.66
C ARG A 239 -11.43 -10.68 -17.89
N GLN A 240 -11.80 -11.43 -18.93
CA GLN A 240 -11.16 -12.71 -19.23
C GLN A 240 -9.70 -12.51 -19.61
N THR A 241 -9.44 -11.59 -20.55
CA THR A 241 -8.09 -11.20 -20.97
C THR A 241 -7.25 -10.74 -19.77
N ALA A 242 -7.80 -9.89 -18.91
CA ALA A 242 -7.12 -9.45 -17.70
C ALA A 242 -6.76 -10.62 -16.76
N ALA A 243 -7.69 -11.55 -16.52
CA ALA A 243 -7.46 -12.70 -15.65
C ALA A 243 -6.42 -13.68 -16.19
N GLU A 244 -6.35 -13.85 -17.51
CA GLU A 244 -5.39 -14.74 -18.20
C GLU A 244 -3.98 -14.14 -18.25
N GLU A 245 -3.86 -12.82 -18.38
CA GLU A 245 -2.59 -12.12 -18.63
C GLU A 245 -2.03 -11.35 -17.43
N LYS A 246 -2.73 -11.38 -16.27
CA LYS A 246 -2.36 -10.64 -15.05
C LYS A 246 -0.95 -10.91 -14.53
N ASP A 247 -0.42 -12.11 -14.75
CA ASP A 247 0.90 -12.51 -14.26
C ASP A 247 2.02 -12.09 -15.24
N ARG A 248 1.66 -11.69 -16.46
CA ARG A 248 2.58 -11.35 -17.55
C ARG A 248 2.66 -9.84 -17.81
N TYR A 249 1.60 -9.10 -17.53
CA TYR A 249 1.54 -7.66 -17.81
C TYR A 249 0.97 -6.88 -16.63
N LEU A 250 1.70 -5.85 -16.19
CA LEU A 250 1.30 -5.01 -15.05
C LEU A 250 -0.06 -4.35 -15.26
N LEU A 251 -0.38 -3.95 -16.49
CA LEU A 251 -1.65 -3.33 -16.82
C LEU A 251 -2.81 -4.31 -16.57
N PHE A 252 -2.72 -5.53 -17.10
CA PHE A 252 -3.73 -6.56 -16.88
C PHE A 252 -3.78 -7.02 -15.41
N SER A 253 -2.64 -7.01 -14.70
CA SER A 253 -2.58 -7.24 -13.25
C SER A 253 -3.44 -6.23 -12.49
N CYS A 254 -3.36 -4.94 -12.84
CA CYS A 254 -4.19 -3.91 -12.22
C CYS A 254 -5.67 -4.04 -12.59
N ILE A 255 -5.99 -4.30 -13.86
CA ILE A 255 -7.39 -4.50 -14.29
C ILE A 255 -8.02 -5.71 -13.58
N ASP A 256 -7.31 -6.83 -13.47
CA ASP A 256 -7.78 -8.00 -12.72
C ASP A 256 -8.02 -7.65 -11.24
N TYR A 257 -7.11 -6.90 -10.62
CA TYR A 257 -7.28 -6.44 -9.24
C TYR A 257 -8.55 -5.59 -9.05
N ILE A 258 -8.79 -4.60 -9.92
CA ILE A 258 -10.01 -3.79 -9.91
C ILE A 258 -11.25 -4.69 -9.97
N TYR A 259 -11.23 -5.67 -10.87
CA TYR A 259 -12.33 -6.61 -11.05
C TYR A 259 -12.56 -7.57 -9.88
N GLN A 260 -11.50 -7.91 -9.14
CA GLN A 260 -11.60 -8.68 -7.91
C GLN A 260 -12.21 -7.84 -6.78
N VAL A 261 -11.81 -6.58 -6.63
CA VAL A 261 -12.30 -5.68 -5.57
C VAL A 261 -13.78 -5.36 -5.74
N LEU A 262 -14.23 -5.09 -6.97
CA LEU A 262 -15.64 -4.81 -7.29
C LEU A 262 -16.58 -5.98 -6.99
N GLY A 263 -16.08 -7.22 -7.03
CA GLY A 263 -16.86 -8.43 -6.74
C GLY A 263 -16.90 -8.83 -5.26
N LYS A 264 -16.23 -8.11 -4.35
CA LYS A 264 -16.11 -8.54 -2.94
C LYS A 264 -17.35 -8.20 -2.10
N PHE A 265 -17.59 -9.04 -1.10
CA PHE A 265 -18.63 -8.89 -0.09
C PHE A 265 -18.79 -7.46 0.44
N PRO A 266 -17.74 -6.69 0.80
CA PRO A 266 -17.94 -5.32 1.28
C PRO A 266 -18.68 -4.43 0.27
N VAL A 267 -18.41 -4.59 -1.03
CA VAL A 267 -19.03 -3.80 -2.09
C VAL A 267 -20.51 -4.17 -2.27
N VAL A 268 -20.83 -5.46 -2.26
CA VAL A 268 -22.19 -5.97 -2.53
C VAL A 268 -23.06 -6.21 -1.30
N GLN A 269 -22.53 -6.15 -0.07
CA GLN A 269 -23.26 -6.51 1.17
C GLN A 269 -24.50 -5.65 1.45
N HIS A 270 -24.57 -4.44 0.90
CA HIS A 270 -25.73 -3.56 1.04
C HIS A 270 -26.62 -3.57 -0.22
N PHE A 271 -26.30 -4.39 -1.22
CA PHE A 271 -27.13 -4.53 -2.41
C PHE A 271 -28.47 -5.16 -2.00
N LEU A 272 -29.54 -4.40 -2.21
CA LEU A 272 -30.89 -4.84 -1.84
C LEU A 272 -31.49 -5.63 -3.00
N PHE A 273 -31.93 -6.84 -2.68
CA PHE A 273 -32.65 -7.70 -3.62
C PHE A 273 -34.16 -7.52 -3.41
N GLY A 274 -34.90 -7.44 -4.50
CA GLY A 274 -36.35 -7.29 -4.52
C GLY A 274 -36.96 -8.11 -5.65
N GLN A 275 -38.26 -7.93 -5.91
CA GLN A 275 -38.94 -8.69 -6.97
C GLN A 275 -38.44 -8.38 -8.39
N LEU A 276 -37.83 -7.20 -8.60
CA LEU A 276 -37.27 -6.79 -9.89
C LEU A 276 -35.79 -7.18 -10.05
N LEU A 277 -35.05 -7.31 -8.94
CA LEU A 277 -33.63 -7.64 -8.90
C LEU A 277 -33.48 -8.78 -7.89
N THR A 278 -33.68 -10.01 -8.34
CA THR A 278 -33.69 -11.20 -7.47
C THR A 278 -32.29 -11.77 -7.30
N MET A 279 -32.09 -12.53 -6.21
CA MET A 279 -30.84 -13.29 -5.98
C MET A 279 -30.89 -14.67 -6.68
N ASP A 280 -31.91 -14.92 -7.50
CA ASP A 280 -32.07 -16.20 -8.18
C ASP A 280 -30.93 -16.43 -9.18
N ARG A 281 -30.51 -17.68 -9.33
CA ARG A 281 -29.44 -18.03 -10.27
C ARG A 281 -29.91 -17.74 -11.70
N ALA A 282 -29.17 -16.89 -12.41
CA ALA A 282 -29.38 -16.67 -13.83
C ALA A 282 -29.24 -17.99 -14.60
N SER A 283 -30.23 -18.30 -15.43
CA SER A 283 -30.27 -19.51 -16.26
C SER A 283 -29.55 -19.29 -17.60
N GLY A 284 -28.28 -18.89 -17.54
CA GLY A 284 -27.39 -18.70 -18.70
C GLY A 284 -26.01 -19.27 -18.42
N PRO A 285 -25.08 -19.30 -19.41
CA PRO A 285 -23.69 -19.64 -19.14
C PRO A 285 -23.17 -18.64 -18.09
N GLY A 286 -23.01 -19.12 -16.86
CA GLY A 286 -22.63 -18.26 -15.74
C GLY A 286 -21.32 -17.56 -16.08
N LEU A 287 -21.24 -16.26 -15.78
CA LEU A 287 -19.95 -15.59 -15.68
C LEU A 287 -19.18 -16.34 -14.59
N SER A 288 -18.25 -17.21 -14.98
CA SER A 288 -17.50 -18.02 -14.04
C SER A 288 -16.56 -17.09 -13.26
N PHE A 289 -17.01 -16.62 -12.11
CA PHE A 289 -16.11 -16.05 -11.12
C PHE A 289 -15.30 -17.22 -10.57
N GLY A 290 -14.02 -17.29 -10.95
CA GLY A 290 -13.07 -18.24 -10.39
C GLY A 290 -13.09 -18.14 -8.87
N GLY A 291 -13.74 -19.11 -8.22
CA GLY A 291 -13.71 -19.21 -6.77
C GLY A 291 -12.31 -19.57 -6.29
N PRO A 292 -11.98 -19.32 -5.00
CA PRO A 292 -10.72 -19.77 -4.44
C PRO A 292 -10.62 -21.30 -4.52
N PRO A 293 -9.41 -21.86 -4.68
CA PRO A 293 -9.24 -23.30 -4.81
C PRO A 293 -9.82 -24.03 -3.59
N ARG A 294 -10.69 -25.01 -3.83
CA ARG A 294 -11.24 -25.88 -2.77
C ARG A 294 -10.07 -26.62 -2.12
N ALA A 295 -9.82 -26.35 -0.85
CA ALA A 295 -8.98 -27.20 -0.02
C ALA A 295 -9.60 -28.61 0.01
N ALA A 296 -8.90 -29.58 -0.57
CA ALA A 296 -9.20 -30.98 -0.42
C ALA A 296 -8.76 -31.40 0.99
N GLY A 297 -9.71 -31.79 1.85
CA GLY A 297 -9.39 -32.28 3.18
C GLY A 297 -10.63 -32.45 4.06
N ASN A 298 -11.11 -33.69 4.14
CA ASN A 298 -12.16 -34.15 5.05
C ASN A 298 -11.83 -33.78 6.51
N VAL A 299 -12.67 -32.98 7.18
CA VAL A 299 -12.68 -32.91 8.65
C VAL A 299 -14.13 -32.81 9.14
N GLY A 300 -14.51 -33.73 10.03
CA GLY A 300 -15.88 -33.97 10.46
C GLY A 300 -16.54 -32.78 11.16
N HIS A 301 -17.88 -32.74 11.05
CA HIS A 301 -18.77 -31.83 11.75
C HIS A 301 -18.51 -31.80 13.27
N MET A 302 -18.15 -30.63 13.80
CA MET A 302 -18.48 -30.28 15.19
C MET A 302 -19.80 -29.49 15.22
N PRO A 303 -20.71 -29.77 16.17
CA PRO A 303 -21.91 -28.97 16.35
C PRO A 303 -21.57 -27.63 17.07
N PRO A 304 -22.41 -26.60 16.91
CA PRO A 304 -22.17 -25.27 17.49
C PRO A 304 -22.31 -25.29 19.03
N PRO A 305 -21.61 -24.39 19.75
CA PRO A 305 -21.71 -24.31 21.21
C PRO A 305 -23.07 -23.78 21.67
N SER A 306 -23.59 -24.38 22.72
CA SER A 306 -24.89 -24.10 23.33
C SER A 306 -24.90 -22.75 24.06
N VAL A 307 -25.96 -21.97 23.86
CA VAL A 307 -26.25 -20.71 24.55
C VAL A 307 -26.50 -20.98 26.04
N ILE A 308 -25.71 -20.35 26.91
CA ILE A 308 -25.93 -20.35 28.37
C ILE A 308 -27.01 -19.31 28.69
N PRO A 309 -28.09 -19.65 29.43
CA PRO A 309 -29.11 -18.68 29.80
C PRO A 309 -28.63 -17.81 30.97
N SER A 310 -28.89 -16.51 30.86
CA SER A 310 -28.62 -15.47 31.85
C SER A 310 -29.36 -15.75 33.17
N ARG A 311 -28.60 -15.77 34.28
CA ARG A 311 -29.13 -15.88 35.65
C ARG A 311 -29.66 -14.52 36.12
N SER A 312 -30.92 -14.53 36.55
CA SER A 312 -31.64 -13.43 37.22
C SER A 312 -31.02 -13.06 38.57
N ILE A 313 -30.83 -11.76 38.82
CA ILE A 313 -30.47 -11.19 40.13
C ILE A 313 -31.76 -10.98 40.93
N PRO A 314 -31.89 -11.46 42.18
CA PRO A 314 -33.03 -11.15 43.02
C PRO A 314 -32.87 -9.79 43.69
N THR A 315 -33.94 -9.01 43.68
CA THR A 315 -34.15 -7.83 44.52
C THR A 315 -34.40 -8.27 45.96
N ASP A 316 -33.70 -7.68 46.92
CA ASP A 316 -34.20 -7.61 48.30
C ASP A 316 -33.99 -6.23 48.89
N SER A 317 -35.01 -5.81 49.62
CA SER A 317 -35.24 -4.52 50.21
C SER A 317 -35.20 -4.65 51.73
N SER A 318 -34.30 -3.92 52.39
CA SER A 318 -34.48 -3.61 53.81
C SER A 318 -33.76 -2.33 54.20
N ARG A 319 -34.56 -1.40 54.70
CA ARG A 319 -34.25 -0.09 55.29
C ARG A 319 -33.30 -0.18 56.49
N HIS A 320 -32.56 0.90 56.74
CA HIS A 320 -32.46 1.64 58.02
C HIS A 320 -31.35 2.72 57.85
N THR A 321 -31.61 4.04 57.72
CA THR A 321 -32.13 5.11 58.61
C THR A 321 -31.04 6.21 58.77
N VAL A 322 -31.44 7.46 58.45
CA VAL A 322 -31.09 8.74 59.15
C VAL A 322 -29.64 9.24 58.93
N SER A 323 -29.32 10.51 58.62
CA SER A 323 -29.97 11.82 58.72
C SER A 323 -29.26 12.88 57.85
N ASN A 324 -30.05 13.83 57.35
CA ASN A 324 -29.79 15.26 57.13
C ASN A 324 -28.40 15.83 57.47
N VAL A 325 -27.86 16.68 56.58
CA VAL A 325 -27.77 18.15 56.80
C VAL A 325 -27.89 18.87 55.45
N SER A 326 -28.74 19.89 55.44
CA SER A 326 -29.04 20.83 54.36
C SER A 326 -27.98 21.93 54.19
N ALA A 327 -27.95 22.55 53.01
CA ALA A 327 -28.17 23.99 52.80
C ALA A 327 -27.16 24.70 51.86
N THR A 328 -27.75 25.22 50.77
CA THR A 328 -27.58 26.57 50.15
C THR A 328 -26.19 27.01 49.66
N SER A 329 -25.95 27.26 48.38
CA SER A 329 -26.55 28.21 47.39
C SER A 329 -25.77 29.53 47.29
N ILE A 330 -25.70 30.04 46.04
CA ILE A 330 -25.28 31.38 45.58
C ILE A 330 -23.75 31.57 45.58
N GLY A 331 -23.04 31.90 44.50
CA GLY A 331 -23.37 32.61 43.25
C GLY A 331 -22.46 33.85 43.17
N HIS A 332 -21.61 33.97 42.13
CA HIS A 332 -21.34 35.20 41.37
C HIS A 332 -20.10 35.10 40.47
N GLU A 333 -20.26 35.68 39.29
CA GLU A 333 -19.25 36.09 38.30
C GLU A 333 -18.14 36.95 38.92
N ASN A 334 -16.90 36.85 38.41
CA ASN A 334 -16.33 37.90 37.54
C ASN A 334 -14.87 37.66 37.12
N GLN A 335 -14.64 38.05 35.86
CA GLN A 335 -13.48 38.76 35.30
C GLN A 335 -12.15 38.04 35.05
N SER A 336 -11.95 37.84 33.74
CA SER A 336 -10.75 38.06 32.95
C SER A 336 -9.83 39.19 33.43
N MET A 337 -8.53 38.93 33.48
CA MET A 337 -7.50 39.88 33.05
C MET A 337 -6.26 39.11 32.59
N SER A 338 -5.94 39.27 31.30
CA SER A 338 -4.74 38.81 30.63
C SER A 338 -4.07 40.00 29.96
N SER A 339 -2.73 39.92 29.91
CA SER A 339 -1.77 40.61 29.04
C SER A 339 -1.47 42.11 29.25
N GLU A 340 -0.33 42.36 29.91
CA GLU A 340 0.77 43.21 29.45
C GLU A 340 1.96 42.25 29.20
N SER A 341 2.91 42.41 28.28
CA SER A 341 3.33 43.53 27.44
C SER A 341 4.19 42.99 26.28
N ALA A 342 4.13 43.68 25.15
CA ALA A 342 5.17 43.67 24.12
C ALA A 342 5.66 45.11 23.96
N SER A 343 6.91 45.36 24.34
CA SER A 343 7.89 46.30 23.75
C SER A 343 9.25 46.01 24.39
#